data_AF-A0A382EAA6-F1
#
_entry.id   AF-A0A382EAA6-F1
#
_cell.length_a   1.000
_cell.length_b   1.000
_cell.length_c   1.000
_cell.angle_alpha   90.00
_cell.angle_beta   90.00
_cell.angle_gamma   90.00
#
_symmetry.space_group_name_H-M   'P 1'
#
loop_
_entity.id
_entity.type
_entity.pdbx_description
1 polymer ?
#
loop_
_entity_poly.entity_id
_entity_poly.type
_entity_poly.pdbx_seq_one_letter_code
_entity_poly.pdbx_strand_id
1 'polypeptide(L)' 'MIVFLVLFPSISYSNLYDGIWEVTDVVGERWFSLKKRHIGKTQEFYKGYAGGVFFTCNYRGMVTTRDRY' A
#
# COMPACT_ATOMS: atom_id res chain seq x y z
N MET A 1 19.74 -35.76 -7.38
CA MET A 1 19.08 -35.07 -6.26
C MET A 1 18.89 -33.59 -6.60
N ILE A 2 18.08 -33.29 -7.63
CA ILE A 2 17.82 -31.91 -8.14
C ILE A 2 16.31 -31.65 -8.28
N VAL A 3 15.51 -32.73 -8.42
CA VAL A 3 14.07 -32.65 -8.70
C VAL A 3 13.25 -32.08 -7.52
N PHE A 4 13.71 -32.25 -6.27
CA PHE A 4 12.97 -31.78 -5.09
C PHE A 4 12.97 -30.25 -4.88
N LEU A 5 13.92 -29.52 -5.48
CA LEU A 5 14.03 -28.06 -5.33
C LEU A 5 13.04 -27.29 -6.23
N VAL A 6 12.42 -27.93 -7.22
CA VAL A 6 11.51 -27.28 -8.19
C VAL A 6 10.04 -27.37 -7.75
N LEU A 7 9.71 -28.17 -6.73
CA LEU A 7 8.33 -28.48 -6.34
C LEU A 7 7.78 -27.62 -5.18
N PHE A 8 8.61 -26.78 -4.56
CA PHE A 8 8.16 -25.87 -3.51
C PHE A 8 8.22 -24.44 -4.05
N PRO A 9 7.14 -23.93 -4.70
CA PRO A 9 7.02 -22.49 -4.85
C PRO A 9 7.02 -21.93 -3.44
N SER A 10 8.11 -21.26 -3.08
CA SER A 10 8.23 -20.53 -1.82
C SER A 10 6.97 -19.72 -1.62
N ILE A 11 6.24 -20.02 -0.54
CA ILE A 11 5.02 -19.30 -0.19
C ILE A 11 5.43 -17.84 0.02
N SER A 12 5.16 -17.00 -0.97
CA SER A 12 5.40 -15.56 -0.87
C SER A 12 4.29 -15.00 -0.01
N TYR A 13 4.58 -14.81 1.26
CA TYR A 13 3.71 -14.09 2.17
C TYR A 13 3.92 -12.60 1.91
N SER A 14 3.00 -11.94 1.20
CA SER A 14 2.96 -10.49 1.22
C SER A 14 2.58 -10.04 2.63
N ASN A 15 3.46 -9.34 3.32
CA ASN A 15 3.07 -8.68 4.56
C ASN A 15 2.02 -7.63 4.23
N LEU A 16 0.77 -7.91 4.58
CA LEU A 16 -0.32 -6.94 4.48
C LEU A 16 0.00 -5.79 5.44
N TYR A 17 -0.03 -4.57 4.93
CA TYR A 17 0.14 -3.40 5.75
C TYR A 17 -1.20 -3.00 6.36
N ASP A 18 -1.28 -3.04 7.69
CA ASP A 18 -2.41 -2.52 8.46
C ASP A 18 -1.94 -1.29 9.26
N GLY A 19 -2.67 -0.18 9.17
CA GLY A 19 -2.33 1.05 9.88
C GLY A 19 -3.02 2.32 9.34
N ILE A 20 -2.85 3.42 10.06
CA ILE A 20 -3.36 4.75 9.70
C ILE A 20 -2.19 5.64 9.29
N TRP A 21 -2.27 6.22 8.09
CA TRP A 21 -1.25 7.10 7.51
C TRP A 21 -1.76 8.52 7.44
N GLU A 22 -0.95 9.47 7.90
CA GLU A 22 -1.21 10.90 7.71
C GLU A 22 -0.43 11.42 6.51
N VAL A 23 -1.07 12.25 5.69
CA VAL A 23 -0.40 12.90 4.55
C VAL A 23 0.48 14.03 5.03
N THR A 24 1.80 13.83 4.95
CA THR A 24 2.80 14.84 5.30
C THR A 24 3.24 15.69 4.10
N ASP A 25 3.19 15.14 2.89
CA ASP A 25 3.47 15.88 1.66
C ASP A 25 2.72 15.29 0.45
N VAL A 26 2.63 16.07 -0.63
CA VAL A 26 2.06 15.64 -1.91
C VAL A 26 3.02 16.02 -3.03
N VAL A 27 3.43 15.02 -3.83
CA VAL A 27 4.26 15.21 -5.02
C VAL A 27 3.33 15.36 -6.24
N GLY A 28 3.45 16.46 -6.97
CA GLY A 28 2.61 16.77 -8.13
C GLY A 28 2.76 18.23 -8.57
N GLU A 29 2.11 18.60 -9.68
CA GLU A 29 2.24 19.96 -10.20
C GLU A 29 1.64 21.00 -9.24
N ARG A 30 2.39 22.08 -8.99
CA ARG A 30 2.11 23.11 -7.96
C ARG A 30 0.75 23.80 -8.10
N TRP A 31 0.16 23.80 -9.28
CA TRP A 31 -1.06 24.55 -9.59
C TRP A 31 -2.35 23.83 -9.19
N PHE A 32 -2.28 22.54 -8.89
CA PHE A 32 -3.40 21.83 -8.29
C PHE A 32 -3.32 22.00 -6.77
N SER A 33 -4.38 22.53 -6.15
CA SER A 33 -4.54 22.76 -4.70
C SER A 33 -4.50 21.47 -3.83
N LEU A 34 -3.88 20.40 -4.35
CA LEU A 34 -3.77 19.08 -3.71
C LEU A 34 -3.05 19.18 -2.37
N LYS A 35 -1.96 19.95 -2.26
CA LYS A 35 -1.23 20.12 -0.99
C LYS A 35 -2.17 20.59 0.12
N LYS A 36 -2.86 21.72 -0.06
CA LYS A 36 -3.80 22.24 0.95
C LYS A 36 -4.97 21.30 1.22
N ARG A 37 -5.42 20.55 0.21
CA ARG A 37 -6.59 19.67 0.33
C ARG A 37 -6.28 18.35 1.03
N HIS A 38 -5.03 17.87 1.01
CA HIS A 38 -4.69 16.51 1.44
C HIS A 38 -3.75 16.47 2.65
N ILE A 39 -2.89 17.48 2.88
CA ILE A 39 -1.99 17.52 4.05
C ILE A 39 -2.82 17.45 5.35
N GLY A 40 -2.38 16.62 6.29
CA GLY A 40 -3.03 16.40 7.59
C GLY A 40 -4.26 15.49 7.55
N LYS A 41 -4.68 15.03 6.37
CA LYS A 41 -5.73 14.01 6.26
C LYS A 41 -5.14 12.62 6.43
N THR A 42 -6.00 11.67 6.73
CA THR A 42 -5.60 10.29 7.00
C THR A 42 -6.07 9.32 5.94
N GLN A 43 -5.39 8.18 5.89
CA GLN A 43 -5.71 7.01 5.09
C GLN A 43 -5.59 5.78 5.98
N GLU A 44 -6.63 4.97 6.04
CA GLU A 44 -6.69 3.72 6.79
C GLU A 44 -6.46 2.53 5.86
N PHE A 45 -5.70 1.55 6.35
CA PHE A 45 -5.56 0.20 5.79
C PHE A 45 -5.83 -0.82 6.87
N TYR A 46 -6.78 -1.73 6.60
CA TYR A 46 -7.12 -2.79 7.54
C TYR A 46 -7.65 -4.03 6.82
N LYS A 47 -6.92 -5.14 6.89
CA LYS A 47 -7.38 -6.47 6.42
C LYS A 47 -7.96 -6.46 4.99
N GLY A 48 -7.35 -5.68 4.09
CA GLY A 48 -7.77 -5.55 2.70
C GLY A 48 -8.77 -4.43 2.42
N TYR A 49 -9.31 -3.78 3.45
CA TYR A 49 -9.99 -2.49 3.33
C TYR A 49 -8.98 -1.35 3.21
N ALA A 50 -9.29 -0.38 2.37
CA ALA A 50 -8.62 0.90 2.30
C ALA A 50 -9.66 2.02 2.22
N GLY A 51 -9.53 3.05 3.06
CA GLY A 51 -10.43 4.19 3.05
C GLY A 51 -9.75 5.46 3.53
N GLY A 52 -10.06 6.58 2.88
CA GLY A 52 -9.53 7.89 3.28
C GLY A 52 -9.24 8.79 2.10
N VAL A 53 -8.15 9.53 2.20
CA VAL A 53 -7.86 10.67 1.33
C VAL A 53 -7.41 10.29 -0.08
N PHE A 54 -6.80 9.11 -0.27
CA PHE A 54 -6.21 8.74 -1.57
C PHE A 54 -7.17 7.90 -2.42
N PHE A 55 -7.85 6.92 -1.82
CA PHE A 55 -8.83 6.08 -2.49
C PHE A 55 -9.61 5.25 -1.47
N THR A 56 -10.74 4.69 -1.92
CA THR A 56 -11.61 3.80 -1.13
C THR A 56 -11.74 2.47 -1.86
N CYS A 57 -11.48 1.36 -1.16
CA CYS A 57 -11.62 0.00 -1.68
C CYS A 57 -11.99 -0.95 -0.55
N ASN A 58 -12.95 -1.84 -0.78
CA ASN A 58 -13.43 -2.74 0.28
C ASN A 58 -12.64 -4.04 0.41
N TYR A 59 -11.80 -4.44 -0.56
CA TYR A 59 -11.19 -5.79 -0.56
C TYR A 59 -9.84 -5.92 -1.31
N ARG A 60 -9.16 -4.80 -1.62
CA ARG A 60 -7.87 -4.78 -2.32
C ARG A 60 -7.01 -3.57 -1.91
N GLY A 61 -6.85 -3.35 -0.61
CA GLY A 61 -5.95 -2.33 -0.06
C GLY A 61 -4.53 -2.39 -0.67
N MET A 62 -3.67 -1.43 -0.34
CA MET A 62 -2.34 -1.38 -0.95
C MET A 62 -1.51 -2.61 -0.54
N VAL A 63 -1.05 -3.36 -1.54
CA VAL A 63 -0.02 -4.39 -1.38
C VAL A 63 1.25 -3.86 -2.00
N THR A 64 2.31 -3.76 -1.21
CA THR A 64 3.63 -3.38 -1.74
C THR A 64 4.45 -4.66 -1.95
N THR A 65 4.87 -4.90 -3.18
CA THR A 65 5.88 -5.92 -3.48
C THR A 65 7.27 -5.33 -3.24
N ARG A 66 7.63 -5.09 -1.98
CA ARG A 66 9.03 -4.80 -1.62
C ARG A 66 9.80 -6.11 -1.48
N ASP A 67 9.95 -6.81 -2.59
CA ASP A 67 11.00 -7.79 -2.73
C ASP A 67 12.14 -7.19 -3.57
N ARG A 68 13.17 -6.75 -2.83
CA ARG A 68 14.59 -6.56 -3.22
C ARG A 68 15.04 -5.27 -3.91
N TYR A 69 15.94 -4.55 -3.21
CA TYR A 69 17.21 -4.07 -3.77
C TYR A 69 18.19 -5.24 -3.83
#